data_AF-A0A351Z7U1-F1
#
_entry.id   AF-A0A351Z7U1-F1
#
_cell.length_a   1.000
_cell.length_b   1.000
_cell.length_c   1.000
_cell.angle_alpha   90.00
_cell.angle_beta   90.00
_cell.angle_gamma   90.00
#
_symmetry.space_group_name_H-M   'P 1'
#
loop_
_entity.id
_entity.type
_entity.pdbx_description
1 polymer ?
#
loop_
_entity_poly.entity_id
_entity_poly.type
_entity_poly.pdbx_seq_one_letter_code
_entity_poly.pdbx_strand_id
1 'polypeptide(L)'
;MKRAIQRTMLVFFMLLMTAALPPVWGAPPAGPDTPGKTVVTAGYLENVAFEKSPGKERVILTVSKLPETSVENPPGNAVVVRLENLFVPEGLRRS
;
A
#
# COMPACT_ATOMS: atom_id res chain seq x y z
N MET A 1 -0.66 39.10 45.65
CA MET A 1 -1.22 37.73 45.45
C MET A 1 -0.91 37.12 44.07
N LYS A 2 -0.75 37.91 42.98
CA LYS A 2 -0.47 37.37 41.62
C LYS A 2 0.91 36.69 41.43
N ARG A 3 1.94 37.12 42.17
CA ARG A 3 3.31 36.55 42.08
C ARG A 3 3.44 35.16 42.71
N ALA A 4 2.58 34.81 43.68
CA ALA A 4 2.58 33.50 44.32
C ALA A 4 2.02 32.45 43.35
N ILE A 5 0.88 32.76 42.70
CA ILE A 5 0.22 31.90 41.71
C ILE A 5 1.14 31.61 40.51
N GLN A 6 1.90 32.60 40.06
CA GLN A 6 2.85 32.45 38.95
C GLN A 6 4.04 31.54 39.31
N ARG A 7 4.52 31.57 40.56
CA ARG A 7 5.59 30.67 41.03
C ARG A 7 5.08 29.25 41.17
N THR A 8 3.87 29.05 41.69
CA THR A 8 3.27 27.72 41.82
C THR A 8 3.00 27.09 40.45
N MET A 9 2.55 27.87 39.45
CA MET A 9 2.44 27.38 38.07
C MET A 9 3.78 27.00 37.45
N LEU A 10 4.85 27.77 37.70
CA LEU A 10 6.17 27.48 37.13
C LEU A 10 6.76 26.19 37.71
N VAL A 11 6.60 25.94 39.01
CA VAL A 11 7.04 24.68 39.65
C VAL A 11 6.20 23.50 39.16
N PHE A 12 4.89 23.68 38.99
CA PHE A 12 4.02 22.64 38.44
C PHE A 12 4.38 22.28 37.00
N PHE A 13 4.69 23.27 36.15
CA PHE A 13 5.09 23.05 34.77
C PHE A 13 6.46 22.34 34.66
N MET A 14 7.39 22.68 35.55
CA MET A 14 8.70 22.03 35.61
C MET A 14 8.61 20.57 36.08
N LEU A 15 7.68 20.25 37.00
CA LEU A 15 7.42 18.88 37.44
C LEU A 15 6.72 18.03 36.36
N LEU A 16 5.90 18.65 35.51
CA LEU A 16 5.23 17.94 34.40
C LEU A 16 6.23 17.56 33.28
N MET A 17 7.26 18.38 33.07
CA MET A 17 8.29 18.15 32.04
C MET A 17 9.29 17.05 32.39
N THR A 18 9.44 16.68 33.67
CA THR A 18 10.33 15.58 34.08
C THR A 18 9.66 14.20 33.99
N ALA A 19 8.34 14.13 33.84
CA ALA A 19 7.59 12.88 33.73
C ALA A 19 7.41 12.37 32.28
N ALA A 20 7.89 13.12 31.28
CA ALA A 20 7.69 12.82 29.86
C ALA A 20 8.93 12.19 29.17
N LEU A 21 9.98 11.85 29.91
CA LEU A 21 11.11 11.09 29.36
C LEU A 21 10.92 9.60 29.70
N PRO A 22 10.71 8.72 28.70
CA PRO A 22 10.71 7.29 28.96
C PRO A 22 12.11 6.88 29.46
N PRO A 23 12.21 5.93 30.42
CA PRO A 23 13.50 5.36 30.79
C PRO A 23 14.06 4.59 29.59
N VAL A 24 15.00 5.19 28.86
CA VAL A 24 15.89 4.49 27.92
C VAL A 24 16.89 3.69 28.74
N TRP A 25 16.42 2.60 29.33
CA TRP A 25 17.27 1.54 29.87
C TRP A 25 16.70 0.22 29.40
N GLY A 26 17.34 -0.38 28.39
CA GLY A 26 16.98 -1.72 27.91
C GLY A 26 16.46 -1.80 26.47
N ALA A 27 16.85 -0.89 25.56
CA ALA A 27 16.74 -1.21 24.13
C ALA A 27 17.81 -2.24 23.78
N PRO A 28 17.48 -3.50 23.42
CA PRO A 28 18.45 -4.41 22.82
C PRO A 28 18.94 -3.80 21.50
N PRO A 29 20.21 -4.05 21.10
CA PRO A 29 20.70 -3.59 19.82
C PRO A 29 19.76 -4.07 18.73
N ALA A 30 19.28 -3.14 17.91
CA ALA A 30 18.56 -3.44 16.69
C ALA A 30 19.45 -4.40 15.89
N GLY A 31 19.04 -5.67 15.83
CA GLY A 31 19.64 -6.65 14.96
C GLY A 31 19.53 -6.16 13.52
N PRO A 32 20.44 -6.57 12.61
CA PRO A 32 20.42 -6.10 11.24
C PRO A 32 19.02 -6.32 10.66
N ASP A 33 18.43 -5.22 10.21
CA ASP A 33 17.22 -5.17 9.40
C ASP A 33 17.49 -6.04 8.17
N THR A 34 17.22 -7.33 8.30
CA THR A 34 17.15 -8.23 7.16
C THR A 34 16.02 -7.65 6.34
N PRO A 35 16.26 -7.12 5.11
CA PRO A 35 15.20 -6.57 4.32
C PRO A 35 14.20 -7.69 4.15
N GLY A 36 13.07 -7.56 4.85
CA GLY A 36 12.02 -8.56 4.85
C GLY A 36 11.68 -8.77 3.40
N LYS A 37 12.02 -9.95 2.87
CA LYS A 37 11.67 -10.36 1.52
C LYS A 37 10.19 -10.06 1.38
N THR A 38 9.88 -8.99 0.65
CA THR A 38 8.51 -8.54 0.46
C THR A 38 7.90 -9.66 -0.36
N VAL A 39 7.16 -10.54 0.30
CA VAL A 39 6.44 -11.61 -0.38
C VAL A 39 5.40 -10.89 -1.23
N VAL A 40 5.72 -10.69 -2.50
CA VAL A 40 4.79 -10.14 -3.46
C VAL A 40 3.72 -11.21 -3.65
N THR A 41 2.66 -11.13 -2.86
CA THR A 41 1.49 -11.98 -3.03
C THR A 41 0.87 -11.64 -4.38
N ALA A 42 1.02 -12.58 -5.33
CA ALA A 42 0.44 -12.48 -6.66
C ALA A 42 -1.10 -12.48 -6.58
N GLY A 43 -1.73 -11.67 -7.41
CA GLY A 43 -3.20 -11.67 -7.59
C GLY A 43 -3.65 -12.74 -8.60
N TYR A 44 -4.95 -12.86 -8.80
CA TYR A 44 -5.55 -13.78 -9.77
C TYR A 44 -6.43 -13.03 -10.77
N LEU A 45 -6.44 -13.51 -12.01
CA LEU A 45 -7.43 -13.11 -13.00
C LEU A 45 -8.68 -13.96 -12.74
N GLU A 46 -9.75 -13.30 -12.33
CA GLU A 46 -10.98 -13.99 -11.94
C GLU A 46 -11.92 -14.15 -13.13
N ASN A 47 -12.00 -13.13 -14.00
CA ASN A 47 -12.90 -13.14 -15.14
C ASN A 47 -12.42 -12.24 -16.29
N VAL A 48 -12.84 -12.59 -17.50
CA VAL A 48 -12.69 -11.79 -18.71
C VAL A 48 -14.03 -11.71 -19.41
N ALA A 49 -14.61 -10.51 -19.45
CA ALA A 49 -15.88 -10.25 -20.13
C ALA A 49 -15.67 -9.35 -21.35
N PHE A 50 -16.42 -9.62 -22.41
CA PHE A 50 -16.41 -8.85 -23.65
C PHE A 50 -17.77 -8.19 -23.83
N GLU A 51 -17.80 -6.87 -23.86
CA GLU A 51 -19.00 -6.10 -24.11
C GLU A 51 -18.88 -5.37 -25.44
N LYS A 52 -19.86 -5.59 -26.32
CA LYS A 52 -19.99 -4.84 -27.57
C LYS A 52 -20.97 -3.71 -27.37
N SER A 53 -20.52 -2.49 -27.64
CA SER A 53 -21.35 -1.30 -27.67
C SER A 53 -21.29 -0.66 -29.06
N PRO A 54 -22.29 0.15 -29.47
CA PRO A 54 -22.30 0.77 -30.79
C PRO A 54 -21.00 1.55 -31.05
N GLY A 55 -20.20 1.06 -31.99
CA GLY A 55 -18.92 1.68 -32.38
C GLY A 55 -17.76 1.50 -31.39
N LYS A 56 -17.90 0.70 -30.32
CA LYS A 56 -16.82 0.45 -29.35
C LYS A 56 -16.88 -0.98 -28.81
N GLU A 57 -15.73 -1.64 -28.77
CA GLU A 57 -15.55 -2.89 -28.05
C GLU A 57 -14.94 -2.61 -26.68
N ARG A 58 -15.46 -3.25 -25.64
CA ARG A 58 -14.93 -3.16 -24.28
C ARG A 58 -14.54 -4.56 -23.81
N VAL A 59 -13.38 -4.62 -23.16
CA VAL A 59 -12.89 -5.80 -22.46
C VAL A 59 -12.82 -5.45 -20.98
N ILE A 60 -13.46 -6.25 -20.14
CA ILE A 60 -13.50 -6.07 -18.69
C ILE A 60 -12.72 -7.22 -18.06
N LEU A 61 -11.68 -6.88 -17.31
CA LEU A 61 -10.83 -7.82 -16.60
C LEU A 61 -11.11 -7.68 -15.10
N THR A 62 -11.62 -8.74 -14.48
CA THR A 62 -11.85 -8.78 -13.03
C THR A 62 -10.66 -9.44 -12.36
N VAL A 63 -10.06 -8.77 -11.38
CA VAL A 63 -8.84 -9.21 -10.70
C VAL A 63 -9.03 -9.21 -9.20
N SER A 64 -8.44 -10.19 -8.53
CA SER A 64 -8.53 -10.32 -7.06
C SER A 64 -7.77 -9.23 -6.30
N LYS A 65 -6.77 -8.63 -6.97
CA LYS A 65 -5.94 -7.52 -6.47
C LYS A 65 -5.55 -6.67 -7.66
N LEU A 66 -5.68 -5.35 -7.55
CA LEU A 66 -5.26 -4.42 -8.61
C LEU A 66 -3.72 -4.47 -8.74
N PRO A 67 -3.19 -4.97 -9.87
CA PRO A 67 -1.75 -5.01 -10.10
C PRO A 67 -1.25 -3.66 -10.65
N GLU A 68 0.06 -3.56 -10.84
CA GLU A 68 0.60 -2.55 -11.73
C GLU A 68 0.19 -2.88 -13.18
N THR A 69 -0.34 -1.87 -13.88
CA THR A 69 -0.93 -2.03 -15.21
C THR A 69 -0.30 -1.10 -16.22
N SER A 70 0.06 -1.63 -17.40
CA SER A 70 0.43 -0.81 -18.55
C SER A 70 -0.45 -1.12 -19.76
N VAL A 71 -0.68 -0.10 -20.57
CA VAL A 71 -1.49 -0.20 -21.79
C VAL A 71 -0.68 0.30 -22.96
N GLU A 72 -0.53 -0.56 -23.96
CA GLU A 72 0.14 -0.27 -25.21
C GLU A 72 -0.88 -0.34 -26.35
N ASN A 73 -0.79 0.63 -27.26
CA ASN A 73 -1.60 0.67 -28.48
C ASN A 73 -0.67 0.52 -29.69
N PRO A 74 -0.23 -0.71 -29.99
CA PRO A 74 0.64 -0.96 -31.14
C PRO A 74 -0.08 -0.64 -32.46
N PRO A 75 0.66 -0.33 -33.54
CA PRO A 75 0.05 -0.11 -34.85
C PRO A 75 -0.73 -1.35 -35.31
N GLY A 76 -2.01 -1.15 -35.63
CA GLY A 76 -2.98 -2.20 -35.94
C GLY A 76 -4.27 -2.04 -35.13
N ASN A 77 -5.26 -2.91 -35.36
CA ASN A 77 -6.50 -2.93 -34.58
C ASN A 77 -6.32 -3.76 -33.30
N ALA A 78 -5.29 -3.46 -32.50
CA ALA A 78 -4.94 -4.24 -31.31
C ALA A 78 -4.60 -3.33 -30.13
N VAL A 79 -4.97 -3.78 -28.93
CA VAL A 79 -4.61 -3.16 -27.66
C VAL A 79 -3.95 -4.23 -26.80
N VAL A 80 -2.79 -3.92 -26.24
CA VAL A 80 -2.06 -4.81 -25.34
C VAL A 80 -2.13 -4.24 -23.94
N VAL A 81 -2.65 -5.04 -23.01
CA VAL A 81 -2.70 -4.69 -21.58
C VAL A 81 -1.77 -5.64 -20.84
N ARG A 82 -0.79 -5.10 -20.11
CA ARG A 82 0.09 -5.89 -19.24
C ARG A 82 -0.34 -5.71 -17.80
N LEU A 83 -0.49 -6.82 -17.10
CA LEU A 83 -0.86 -6.89 -15.69
C LEU A 83 0.24 -7.65 -14.95
N GLU A 84 1.02 -6.94 -14.14
CA GLU A 84 2.18 -7.53 -13.46
C GLU A 84 1.76 -8.32 -12.22
N ASN A 85 2.54 -9.34 -11.83
CA ASN A 85 2.34 -10.12 -10.61
C ASN A 85 0.92 -10.75 -10.50
N LEU A 86 0.39 -11.23 -11.61
CA LEU A 86 -0.97 -11.76 -11.68
C LEU A 86 -0.98 -13.15 -12.33
N PHE A 87 -1.62 -14.11 -11.65
CA PHE A 87 -1.78 -15.46 -12.13
C PHE A 87 -3.04 -15.59 -12.98
N VAL A 88 -2.90 -16.16 -14.18
CA VAL A 88 -4.02 -16.42 -15.08
C VAL A 88 -4.41 -17.91 -14.98
N PRO A 89 -5.61 -18.24 -14.50
CA PRO A 89 -6.13 -19.62 -14.48
C PRO A 89 -6.21 -20.23 -15.88
N GLU A 90 -5.96 -21.53 -16.00
CA GLU A 90 -5.93 -22.21 -17.31
C GLU A 90 -7.22 -22.04 -18.12
N GLY A 91 -8.39 -22.06 -17.47
CA GLY A 91 -9.68 -21.88 -18.13
C GLY A 91 -9.90 -20.49 -18.74
N LEU A 92 -9.09 -19.49 -18.37
CA LEU A 92 -9.13 -18.14 -18.95
C LEU A 92 -8.03 -17.91 -19.99
N ARG A 93 -7.13 -18.88 -20.18
CA ARG A 93 -6.11 -18.82 -21.23
C ARG A 93 -6.73 -19.25 -22.55
N ARG A 94 -6.64 -18.41 -23.58
CA ARG A 94 -6.92 -18.84 -24.96
C ARG A 94 -5.68 -19.54 -25.51
N SER A 95 -5.85 -20.80 -25.93
CA SER A 95 -4.87 -21.59 -26.68
C SER A 95 -4.86 -21.24 -28.17
#